data_AF-A0A951VNS0-F1
#
_entry.id   AF-A0A951VNS0-F1
#
_cell.length_a   1.000
_cell.length_b   1.000
_cell.length_c   1.000
_cell.angle_alpha   90.00
_cell.angle_beta   90.00
_cell.angle_gamma   90.00
#
_symmetry.space_group_name_H-M   'P 1'
#
loop_
_entity.id
_entity.type
_entity.pdbx_description
1 polymer ?
#
loop_
_entity_poly.entity_id
_entity_poly.type
_entity_poly.pdbx_seq_one_letter_code
_entity_poly.pdbx_strand_id
1 'polypeptide(L)'
;MPNERKTENLVRDALRTFDYYSQQSDIRVEEQKSEIESVKRLLKNASKTHGLGKGSPEFIISSANTPDFLIIFECKASTKQHESPKKDQPVNYAVDGVLHYAKYLSKEYNIIAVAVSGQTKSELKVSNYMLTKGGDTYKVLTNKSGKQISSILSWEEYIAAATFDPTIQRMRYEELMSYARELHDFMRDHAKLTESEKPLLVSGTLIAFKDKAFAKGFGDYSADDLQKQWLHVIKTEIEKAEIPYAKKQNMVQPYSSISTHPELGKPTGKTAIKYPKGVLYELVKMLKEKVWPFINDYNDFDVVGQFYGEFLKYTGGDKKALGIVLTPRHITELFSLLANVQKGSKILDICAGTGGFLIAAMGQMIKKANTEKEIEAIKREGIIGVEQQPNMYALAASNMILRGDGKANLYQGSCFDNAITKAIKEHQCTIGMLNPPYSQGDEDLHELVFVKHLLDSLKDKGIGIAVVPMSCAISPSQWKEEILKEHTLEAVMSLPDDLFYPVGTVTCIMVFTAHIPHSESSRKTWFGYWKNDGFVKTKQFGRIDLNHRWEEIRDTWVEAFRNRDEIAGLSVKQKVTSADEWCAEAYMTTDYSNLTFDDFDMEIRNYIMFRFMNTLPKEIEDD
;
A
#
# COMPACT_ATOMS: atom_id res chain seq x y z
N MET A 1 -19.92 37.04 -32.95
CA MET A 1 -18.47 36.75 -32.90
C MET A 1 -18.20 35.78 -31.75
N PRO A 2 -17.26 34.84 -31.90
CA PRO A 2 -16.81 34.01 -30.79
C PRO A 2 -16.31 34.88 -29.64
N ASN A 3 -16.77 34.62 -28.41
CA ASN A 3 -16.37 35.37 -27.22
C ASN A 3 -15.88 34.39 -26.15
N GLU A 4 -14.57 34.36 -25.93
CA GLU A 4 -13.92 33.46 -24.97
C GLU A 4 -14.38 33.71 -23.53
N ARG A 5 -14.78 34.94 -23.19
CA ARG A 5 -15.35 35.26 -21.87
C ARG A 5 -16.61 34.47 -21.57
N LYS A 6 -17.38 34.04 -22.58
CA LYS A 6 -18.54 33.15 -22.36
C LYS A 6 -18.09 31.78 -21.88
N THR A 7 -17.00 31.24 -22.46
CA THR A 7 -16.39 29.98 -22.03
C THR A 7 -15.83 30.11 -20.61
N GLU A 8 -15.08 31.18 -20.32
CA GLU A 8 -14.57 31.43 -18.96
C GLU A 8 -15.71 31.55 -17.93
N ASN A 9 -16.83 32.18 -18.28
CA ASN A 9 -17.98 32.27 -17.37
C ASN A 9 -18.59 30.89 -17.07
N LEU A 10 -18.62 29.98 -18.04
CA LEU A 10 -19.05 28.59 -17.79
C LEU A 10 -18.08 27.87 -16.84
N VAL A 11 -16.78 28.14 -16.94
CA VAL A 11 -15.79 27.63 -15.98
C VAL A 11 -16.03 28.23 -14.60
N ARG A 12 -16.21 29.56 -14.48
CA ARG A 12 -16.53 30.22 -13.19
C ARG A 12 -17.79 29.63 -12.55
N ASP A 13 -18.82 29.36 -13.34
CA ASP A 13 -20.07 28.76 -12.85
C ASP A 13 -19.86 27.31 -12.37
N ALA A 14 -19.03 26.53 -13.07
CA ALA A 14 -18.65 25.19 -12.62
C ALA A 14 -17.85 25.25 -11.30
N LEU A 15 -16.83 26.11 -11.23
CA LEU A 15 -16.03 26.31 -10.01
C LEU A 15 -16.88 26.76 -8.81
N ARG A 16 -17.88 27.64 -9.02
CA ARG A 16 -18.85 28.00 -7.98
C ARG A 16 -19.71 26.82 -7.54
N THR A 17 -20.15 25.98 -8.49
CA THR A 17 -20.96 24.79 -8.19
C THR A 17 -20.19 23.78 -7.34
N PHE A 18 -18.87 23.71 -7.52
CA PHE A 18 -17.97 22.87 -6.74
C PHE A 18 -17.30 23.60 -5.55
N ASP A 19 -17.88 24.71 -5.09
CA ASP A 19 -17.47 25.45 -3.89
C ASP A 19 -16.01 25.97 -3.85
N TYR A 20 -15.35 26.13 -5.00
CA TYR A 20 -13.98 26.66 -5.08
C TYR A 20 -13.81 28.10 -4.55
N TYR A 21 -14.91 28.84 -4.43
CA TYR A 21 -14.93 30.22 -3.92
C TYR A 21 -15.48 30.33 -2.49
N SER A 22 -15.69 29.20 -1.80
CA SER A 22 -16.19 29.21 -0.43
C SER A 22 -15.19 29.88 0.53
N GLN A 23 -15.67 30.77 1.39
CA GLN A 23 -14.84 31.44 2.41
C GLN A 23 -14.25 30.47 3.46
N GLN A 24 -14.78 29.25 3.54
CA GLN A 24 -14.30 28.21 4.43
C GLN A 24 -13.32 27.25 3.76
N SER A 25 -13.11 27.38 2.44
CA SER A 25 -12.18 26.55 1.68
C SER A 25 -10.75 27.07 1.80
N ASP A 26 -9.78 26.17 1.85
CA ASP A 26 -8.35 26.46 1.73
C ASP A 26 -7.89 26.60 0.28
N ILE A 27 -8.83 26.51 -0.67
CA ILE A 27 -8.60 26.65 -2.10
C ILE A 27 -8.54 28.12 -2.48
N ARG A 28 -7.57 28.45 -3.30
CA ARG A 28 -7.35 29.78 -3.86
C ARG A 28 -7.44 29.71 -5.38
N VAL A 29 -8.38 30.46 -5.95
CA VAL A 29 -8.55 30.64 -7.39
C VAL A 29 -7.99 32.00 -7.80
N GLU A 30 -7.03 32.01 -8.72
CA GLU A 30 -6.43 33.21 -9.28
C GLU A 30 -6.60 33.21 -10.80
N GLU A 31 -6.80 34.39 -11.41
CA GLU A 31 -7.06 34.51 -12.85
C GLU A 31 -5.91 35.27 -13.53
N GLN A 32 -5.31 34.67 -14.56
CA GLN A 32 -4.23 35.25 -15.41
C GLN A 32 -2.92 35.63 -14.70
N LYS A 33 -2.93 35.80 -13.39
CA LYS A 33 -1.82 36.14 -12.52
C LYS A 33 -1.96 35.34 -11.23
N SER A 34 -0.83 34.93 -10.68
CA SER A 34 -0.74 34.27 -9.38
C SER A 34 0.01 35.18 -8.43
N GLU A 35 -0.33 35.16 -7.14
CA GLU A 35 0.48 35.79 -6.08
C GLU A 35 1.58 34.87 -5.54
N ILE A 36 1.47 33.56 -5.77
CA ILE A 36 2.48 32.58 -5.37
C ILE A 36 3.79 32.85 -6.14
N GLU A 37 4.87 33.11 -5.40
CA GLU A 37 6.15 33.60 -5.97
C GLU A 37 6.82 32.58 -6.89
N SER A 38 6.79 31.29 -6.52
CA SER A 38 7.27 30.19 -7.37
C SER A 38 6.49 30.12 -8.69
N VAL A 39 5.16 30.23 -8.66
CA VAL A 39 4.33 30.25 -9.88
C VAL A 39 4.64 31.47 -10.75
N LYS A 40 4.80 32.66 -10.15
CA LYS A 40 5.25 33.87 -10.87
C LYS A 40 6.58 33.65 -11.58
N ARG A 41 7.55 33.05 -10.88
CA ARG A 41 8.88 32.73 -11.41
C ARG A 41 8.81 31.73 -12.56
N LEU A 42 8.05 30.65 -12.42
CA LEU A 42 7.92 29.59 -13.43
C LEU A 42 7.21 30.09 -14.69
N LEU A 43 6.20 30.95 -14.55
CA LEU A 43 5.48 31.55 -15.67
C LEU A 43 6.20 32.74 -16.32
N LYS A 44 7.30 33.24 -15.75
CA LYS A 44 8.00 34.44 -16.24
C LYS A 44 8.38 34.36 -17.72
N ASN A 45 8.76 33.18 -18.20
CA ASN A 45 9.18 32.92 -19.58
C ASN A 45 8.25 31.94 -20.30
N ALA A 46 6.99 31.86 -19.88
CA ALA A 46 6.01 30.90 -20.37
C ALA A 46 5.05 31.49 -21.41
N SER A 47 5.40 32.58 -22.10
CA SER A 47 4.59 33.14 -23.19
C SER A 47 4.29 32.10 -24.27
N LYS A 48 3.04 32.10 -24.76
CA LYS A 48 2.61 31.27 -25.90
C LYS A 48 3.09 31.81 -27.24
N THR A 49 3.32 33.13 -27.33
CA THR A 49 3.92 33.77 -28.51
C THR A 49 5.43 33.71 -28.38
N HIS A 50 6.14 33.39 -29.47
CA HIS A 50 7.60 33.32 -29.50
C HIS A 50 8.23 34.62 -28.97
N GLY A 51 8.71 34.60 -27.73
CA GLY A 51 9.30 35.75 -27.02
C GLY A 51 9.50 35.51 -25.52
N LEU A 52 10.25 36.40 -24.86
CA LEU A 52 10.54 36.38 -23.41
C LEU A 52 9.36 36.93 -22.55
N GLY A 53 8.14 36.59 -22.92
CA GLY A 53 6.93 37.07 -22.26
C GLY A 53 6.47 36.17 -21.11
N LYS A 54 5.61 36.73 -20.25
CA LYS A 54 4.98 36.01 -19.15
C LYS A 54 3.81 35.15 -19.65
N GLY A 55 3.70 33.92 -19.16
CA GLY A 55 2.53 33.07 -19.35
C GLY A 55 1.38 33.46 -18.42
N SER A 56 0.16 33.37 -18.93
CA SER A 56 -1.06 33.71 -18.21
C SER A 56 -2.15 32.67 -18.54
N PRO A 57 -2.20 31.54 -17.80
CA PRO A 57 -3.36 30.65 -17.81
C PRO A 57 -4.62 31.41 -17.39
N GLU A 58 -5.79 31.07 -17.93
CA GLU A 58 -7.03 31.79 -17.57
C GLU A 58 -7.37 31.63 -16.09
N PHE A 59 -7.18 30.43 -15.55
CA PHE A 59 -7.31 30.15 -14.11
C PHE A 59 -6.10 29.38 -13.59
N ILE A 60 -5.66 29.72 -12.38
CA ILE A 60 -4.62 29.05 -11.60
C ILE A 60 -5.24 28.77 -10.23
N ILE A 61 -5.34 27.50 -9.87
CA ILE A 61 -5.98 27.09 -8.62
C ILE A 61 -4.99 26.29 -7.79
N SER A 62 -4.90 26.64 -6.51
CA SER A 62 -4.02 26.04 -5.51
C SER A 62 -4.76 25.78 -4.21
N SER A 63 -4.23 24.89 -3.36
CA SER A 63 -4.75 24.61 -2.01
C SER A 63 -3.61 24.61 -1.02
N ALA A 64 -3.83 25.15 0.18
CA ALA A 64 -2.84 25.10 1.25
C ALA A 64 -2.67 23.68 1.82
N ASN A 65 -3.71 22.85 1.77
CA ASN A 65 -3.66 21.45 2.22
C ASN A 65 -2.91 20.54 1.24
N THR A 66 -2.88 20.87 -0.06
CA THR A 66 -2.20 20.07 -1.10
C THR A 66 -1.26 20.94 -1.93
N PRO A 67 -0.19 21.49 -1.32
CA PRO A 67 0.63 22.54 -1.92
C PRO A 67 1.44 22.08 -3.13
N ASP A 68 1.63 20.76 -3.30
CA ASP A 68 2.32 20.20 -4.46
C ASP A 68 1.47 20.18 -5.73
N PHE A 69 0.16 20.47 -5.66
CA PHE A 69 -0.74 20.46 -6.82
C PHE A 69 -1.14 21.86 -7.28
N LEU A 70 -1.25 22.02 -8.60
CA LEU A 70 -1.90 23.15 -9.24
C LEU A 70 -2.88 22.67 -10.29
N ILE A 71 -4.07 23.27 -10.32
CA ILE A 71 -5.01 23.11 -11.43
C ILE A 71 -4.95 24.37 -12.27
N ILE A 72 -4.67 24.22 -13.56
CA ILE A 72 -4.66 25.34 -14.50
C ILE A 72 -5.69 25.11 -15.60
N PHE A 73 -6.31 26.21 -16.03
CA PHE A 73 -7.30 26.18 -17.11
C PHE A 73 -6.83 26.97 -18.30
N GLU A 74 -7.12 26.43 -19.48
CA GLU A 74 -7.10 27.17 -20.73
C GLU A 74 -8.47 27.18 -21.41
N CYS A 75 -8.95 28.36 -21.83
CA CYS A 75 -10.24 28.52 -22.49
C CYS A 75 -10.09 28.91 -23.97
N LYS A 76 -11.00 28.39 -24.83
CA LYS A 76 -11.20 28.88 -26.21
C LYS A 76 -12.68 28.96 -26.56
N ALA A 77 -13.09 30.00 -27.29
CA ALA A 77 -14.49 30.20 -27.63
C ALA A 77 -15.10 29.08 -28.51
N SER A 78 -14.32 28.54 -29.44
CA SER A 78 -14.80 27.57 -30.44
C SER A 78 -14.32 26.16 -30.12
N THR A 79 -15.22 25.17 -30.23
CA THR A 79 -14.87 23.75 -30.13
C THR A 79 -13.92 23.27 -31.24
N LYS A 80 -13.86 24.01 -32.37
CA LYS A 80 -12.87 23.78 -33.42
C LYS A 80 -11.46 24.17 -33.00
N GLN A 81 -11.32 25.00 -31.96
CA GLN A 81 -10.07 25.44 -31.37
C GLN A 81 -9.79 24.69 -30.06
N HIS A 82 -10.32 23.48 -29.90
CA HIS A 82 -10.07 22.71 -28.68
C HIS A 82 -8.64 22.16 -28.66
N GLU A 83 -8.21 21.52 -29.74
CA GLU A 83 -6.94 20.79 -29.82
C GLU A 83 -6.43 20.78 -31.26
N SER A 84 -5.12 21.03 -31.45
CA SER A 84 -4.51 20.89 -32.78
C SER A 84 -4.05 19.43 -33.02
N PRO A 85 -3.87 19.00 -34.28
CA PRO A 85 -3.45 17.63 -34.58
C PRO A 85 -2.14 17.20 -33.92
N LYS A 86 -1.21 18.13 -33.70
CA LYS A 86 0.12 17.87 -33.11
C LYS A 86 0.31 18.42 -31.70
N LYS A 87 -0.68 19.15 -31.16
CA LYS A 87 -0.61 19.86 -29.88
C LYS A 87 0.57 20.84 -29.76
N ASP A 88 0.91 21.51 -30.86
CA ASP A 88 2.06 22.41 -30.99
C ASP A 88 1.67 23.87 -31.28
N GLN A 89 0.39 24.23 -31.15
CA GLN A 89 -0.15 25.57 -31.43
C GLN A 89 -0.79 26.20 -30.19
N PRO A 90 0.02 26.53 -29.15
CA PRO A 90 -0.47 26.93 -27.83
C PRO A 90 -1.24 28.25 -27.80
N VAL A 91 -1.09 29.09 -28.82
CA VAL A 91 -1.86 30.34 -28.97
C VAL A 91 -3.30 30.06 -29.41
N ASN A 92 -3.48 29.10 -30.32
CA ASN A 92 -4.72 28.95 -31.07
C ASN A 92 -5.69 27.93 -30.47
N TYR A 93 -5.18 27.00 -29.66
CA TYR A 93 -5.94 25.85 -29.17
C TYR A 93 -5.85 25.70 -27.65
N ALA A 94 -6.95 25.28 -27.04
CA ALA A 94 -7.07 25.18 -25.58
C ALA A 94 -6.14 24.11 -24.99
N VAL A 95 -6.13 22.90 -25.56
CA VAL A 95 -5.27 21.79 -25.13
C VAL A 95 -3.80 22.16 -25.25
N ASP A 96 -3.40 22.66 -26.41
CA ASP A 96 -2.03 23.09 -26.69
C ASP A 96 -1.58 24.18 -25.70
N GLY A 97 -2.45 25.15 -25.43
CA GLY A 97 -2.17 26.28 -24.54
C GLY A 97 -1.99 25.84 -23.08
N VAL A 98 -2.89 25.00 -22.56
CA VAL A 98 -2.77 24.51 -21.18
C VAL A 98 -1.54 23.63 -20.99
N LEU A 99 -1.25 22.75 -21.95
CA LEU A 99 -0.08 21.86 -21.89
C LEU A 99 1.23 22.64 -22.00
N HIS A 100 1.25 23.74 -22.76
CA HIS A 100 2.39 24.65 -22.80
C HIS A 100 2.70 25.21 -21.42
N TYR A 101 1.71 25.79 -20.73
CA TYR A 101 1.92 26.29 -19.37
C TYR A 101 2.27 25.18 -18.37
N ALA A 102 1.64 24.02 -18.49
CA ALA A 102 1.88 22.89 -17.62
C ALA A 102 3.35 22.46 -17.62
N LYS A 103 4.04 22.45 -18.77
CA LYS A 103 5.48 22.12 -18.87
C LYS A 103 6.40 23.04 -18.07
N TYR A 104 6.01 24.29 -17.86
CA TYR A 104 6.80 25.22 -17.06
C TYR A 104 6.53 25.01 -15.57
N LEU A 105 5.26 24.88 -15.21
CA LEU A 105 4.84 24.70 -13.82
C LEU A 105 5.20 23.32 -13.28
N SER A 106 5.27 22.30 -14.13
CA SER A 106 5.61 20.93 -13.76
C SER A 106 7.00 20.79 -13.16
N LYS A 107 7.89 21.78 -13.33
CA LYS A 107 9.22 21.78 -12.69
C LYS A 107 9.14 21.70 -11.17
N GLU A 108 8.08 22.22 -10.56
CA GLU A 108 7.93 22.26 -9.09
C GLU A 108 6.58 21.79 -8.58
N TYR A 109 5.61 21.54 -9.47
CA TYR A 109 4.25 21.16 -9.11
C TYR A 109 3.76 19.98 -9.93
N ASN A 110 2.84 19.22 -9.36
CA ASN A 110 1.98 18.29 -10.07
C ASN A 110 0.84 19.09 -10.72
N ILE A 111 0.73 19.06 -12.05
CA ILE A 111 -0.19 19.92 -12.80
C ILE A 111 -1.37 19.14 -13.33
N ILE A 112 -2.57 19.54 -12.93
CA ILE A 112 -3.81 19.16 -13.60
C ILE A 112 -4.14 20.25 -14.61
N ALA A 113 -4.03 19.91 -15.89
CA ALA A 113 -4.22 20.82 -17.01
C ALA A 113 -5.61 20.61 -17.63
N VAL A 114 -6.47 21.62 -17.50
CA VAL A 114 -7.87 21.57 -17.94
C VAL A 114 -8.08 22.48 -19.15
N ALA A 115 -8.33 21.88 -20.31
CA ALA A 115 -8.67 22.61 -21.53
C ALA A 115 -10.20 22.66 -21.70
N VAL A 116 -10.74 23.86 -21.93
CA VAL A 116 -12.18 24.09 -22.08
C VAL A 116 -12.46 24.87 -23.36
N SER A 117 -13.41 24.40 -24.16
CA SER A 117 -13.91 25.18 -25.29
C SER A 117 -15.42 25.09 -25.48
N GLY A 118 -16.00 26.10 -26.15
CA GLY A 118 -17.44 26.22 -26.39
C GLY A 118 -18.09 27.32 -25.55
N GLN A 119 -19.17 27.91 -26.07
CA GLN A 119 -19.79 29.10 -25.48
C GLN A 119 -21.11 28.82 -24.75
N THR A 120 -21.60 27.59 -24.79
CA THR A 120 -22.85 27.13 -24.16
C THR A 120 -22.61 25.81 -23.44
N LYS A 121 -23.44 25.48 -22.44
CA LYS A 121 -23.32 24.21 -21.69
C LYS A 121 -23.43 22.97 -22.60
N SER A 122 -24.27 23.03 -23.64
CA SER A 122 -24.47 21.93 -24.58
C SER A 122 -23.30 21.71 -25.56
N GLU A 123 -22.52 22.75 -25.84
CA GLU A 123 -21.37 22.71 -26.75
C GLU A 123 -20.04 22.54 -26.00
N LEU A 124 -20.07 22.55 -24.67
CA LEU A 124 -18.87 22.58 -23.85
C LEU A 124 -18.05 21.30 -24.07
N LYS A 125 -16.80 21.47 -24.49
CA LYS A 125 -15.81 20.39 -24.60
C LYS A 125 -14.74 20.61 -23.54
N VAL A 126 -14.50 19.58 -22.73
CA VAL A 126 -13.49 19.60 -21.67
C VAL A 126 -12.51 18.44 -21.87
N SER A 127 -11.22 18.71 -21.69
CA SER A 127 -10.18 17.68 -21.66
C SER A 127 -9.22 17.94 -20.52
N ASN A 128 -8.99 16.90 -19.72
CA ASN A 128 -8.16 16.97 -18.53
C ASN A 128 -6.89 16.14 -18.73
N TYR A 129 -5.76 16.72 -18.38
CA TYR A 129 -4.44 16.07 -18.46
C TYR A 129 -3.70 16.22 -17.13
N MET A 130 -2.73 15.35 -16.92
CA MET A 130 -1.85 15.36 -15.76
C MET A 130 -0.39 15.41 -16.21
N LEU A 131 0.39 16.30 -15.60
CA LEU A 131 1.85 16.32 -15.69
C LEU A 131 2.42 16.21 -14.27
N THR A 132 3.31 15.25 -14.06
CA THR A 132 3.96 15.05 -12.76
C THR A 132 5.03 16.09 -12.51
N LYS A 133 5.30 16.37 -11.22
CA LYS A 133 6.40 17.21 -10.79
C LYS A 133 7.73 16.65 -11.29
N GLY A 134 8.51 17.47 -12.00
CA GLY A 134 9.75 17.09 -12.69
C GLY A 134 9.55 16.37 -14.03
N GLY A 135 8.30 16.03 -14.40
CA GLY A 135 7.98 15.34 -15.64
C GLY A 135 7.93 16.27 -16.86
N ASP A 136 8.23 15.70 -18.03
CA ASP A 136 8.25 16.36 -19.33
C ASP A 136 7.09 15.95 -20.26
N THR A 137 6.41 14.85 -19.90
CA THR A 137 5.28 14.26 -20.63
C THR A 137 3.98 14.41 -19.85
N TYR A 138 2.86 14.44 -20.58
CA TYR A 138 1.52 14.51 -20.01
C TYR A 138 0.78 13.19 -20.24
N LYS A 139 -0.15 12.87 -19.33
CA LYS A 139 -1.10 11.77 -19.48
C LYS A 139 -2.52 12.33 -19.52
N VAL A 140 -3.42 11.62 -20.17
CA VAL A 140 -4.87 11.92 -20.09
C VAL A 140 -5.33 11.57 -18.67
N LEU A 141 -6.06 12.47 -18.02
CA LEU A 141 -6.59 12.20 -16.69
C LEU A 141 -7.79 11.24 -16.80
N THR A 142 -7.70 10.11 -16.11
CA THR A 142 -8.74 9.07 -16.11
C THR A 142 -9.32 8.89 -14.72
N ASN A 143 -10.56 8.38 -14.65
CA ASN A 143 -11.14 7.93 -13.40
C ASN A 143 -10.56 6.54 -13.01
N LYS A 144 -11.01 6.00 -11.86
CA LYS A 144 -10.60 4.68 -11.35
C LYS A 144 -10.84 3.51 -12.29
N SER A 145 -11.74 3.65 -13.28
CA SER A 145 -12.02 2.60 -14.27
C SER A 145 -11.26 2.79 -15.59
N GLY A 146 -10.26 3.68 -15.62
CA GLY A 146 -9.47 3.99 -16.82
C GLY A 146 -10.21 4.83 -17.87
N LYS A 147 -11.42 5.30 -17.57
CA LYS A 147 -12.20 6.15 -18.48
C LYS A 147 -11.71 7.59 -18.39
N GLN A 148 -11.45 8.21 -19.54
CA GLN A 148 -11.08 9.62 -19.63
C GLN A 148 -12.12 10.51 -18.94
N ILE A 149 -11.63 11.44 -18.11
CA ILE A 149 -12.43 12.47 -17.47
C ILE A 149 -12.58 13.63 -18.46
N SER A 150 -13.81 13.89 -18.89
CA SER A 150 -14.16 14.92 -19.88
C SER A 150 -15.11 15.97 -19.31
N SER A 151 -15.06 16.20 -18.00
CA SER A 151 -15.84 17.22 -17.27
C SER A 151 -14.93 18.02 -16.35
N ILE A 152 -15.42 19.18 -15.89
CA ILE A 152 -14.83 19.90 -14.76
C ILE A 152 -15.30 19.20 -13.48
N LEU A 153 -14.40 19.03 -12.53
CA LEU A 153 -14.64 18.30 -11.27
C LEU A 153 -14.42 19.20 -10.05
N SER A 154 -14.74 18.69 -8.86
CA SER A 154 -14.33 19.31 -7.60
C SER A 154 -12.81 19.17 -7.39
N TRP A 155 -12.25 19.93 -6.43
CA TRP A 155 -10.83 19.84 -6.08
C TRP A 155 -10.49 18.42 -5.60
N GLU A 156 -11.31 17.86 -4.72
CA GLU A 156 -11.14 16.54 -4.15
C GLU A 156 -11.17 15.46 -5.24
N GLU A 157 -12.10 15.56 -6.19
CA GLU A 157 -12.21 14.62 -7.31
C GLU A 157 -11.00 14.69 -8.25
N TYR A 158 -10.49 15.89 -8.52
CA TYR A 158 -9.27 16.10 -9.31
C TYR A 158 -8.03 15.53 -8.61
N ILE A 159 -7.84 15.84 -7.33
CA ILE A 159 -6.71 15.31 -6.54
C ILE A 159 -6.80 13.80 -6.41
N ALA A 160 -8.00 13.25 -6.21
CA ALA A 160 -8.21 11.81 -6.19
C ALA A 160 -7.81 11.18 -7.52
N ALA A 161 -8.31 11.70 -8.65
CA ALA A 161 -7.96 11.19 -9.98
C ALA A 161 -6.46 11.25 -10.26
N ALA A 162 -5.79 12.36 -9.89
CA ALA A 162 -4.35 12.49 -10.07
C ALA A 162 -3.56 11.55 -9.14
N THR A 163 -4.02 11.34 -7.92
CA THR A 163 -3.41 10.44 -6.93
C THR A 163 -3.46 8.96 -7.36
N PHE A 164 -4.34 8.57 -8.27
CA PHE A 164 -4.35 7.22 -8.86
C PHE A 164 -3.27 7.00 -9.92
N ASP A 165 -2.56 8.05 -10.37
CA ASP A 165 -1.50 7.85 -11.34
C ASP A 165 -0.36 6.99 -10.73
N PRO A 166 -0.01 5.84 -11.34
CA PRO A 166 1.00 4.94 -10.79
C PRO A 166 2.37 5.60 -10.56
N THR A 167 2.73 6.60 -11.38
CA THR A 167 3.99 7.34 -11.23
C THR A 167 3.94 8.22 -9.98
N ILE A 168 2.83 8.89 -9.71
CA ILE A 168 2.65 9.71 -8.49
C ILE A 168 2.63 8.82 -7.24
N GLN A 169 1.91 7.70 -7.28
CA GLN A 169 1.90 6.74 -6.17
C GLN A 169 3.30 6.22 -5.87
N ARG A 170 4.10 5.94 -6.90
CA ARG A 170 5.50 5.53 -6.75
C ARG A 170 6.37 6.61 -6.12
N MET A 171 6.32 7.84 -6.64
CA MET A 171 7.12 8.95 -6.09
C MET A 171 6.80 9.18 -4.61
N ARG A 172 5.51 9.16 -4.26
CA ARG A 172 5.04 9.25 -2.87
C ARG A 172 5.50 8.09 -2.01
N TYR A 173 5.46 6.87 -2.55
CA TYR A 173 6.00 5.71 -1.85
C TYR A 173 7.50 5.86 -1.58
N GLU A 174 8.30 6.24 -2.59
CA GLU A 174 9.74 6.46 -2.44
C GLU A 174 10.05 7.57 -1.42
N GLU A 175 9.28 8.65 -1.42
CA GLU A 175 9.38 9.73 -0.44
C GLU A 175 9.04 9.26 0.98
N LEU A 176 7.91 8.56 1.14
CA LEU A 176 7.48 7.98 2.42
C LEU A 176 8.53 7.00 2.98
N MET A 177 9.11 6.15 2.13
CA MET A 177 10.19 5.24 2.51
C MET A 177 11.50 5.99 2.83
N SER A 178 11.77 7.12 2.17
CA SER A 178 12.88 8.00 2.56
C SER A 178 12.69 8.56 3.97
N TYR A 179 11.48 8.99 4.32
CA TYR A 179 11.17 9.47 5.67
C TYR A 179 11.21 8.36 6.71
N ALA A 180 10.81 7.14 6.36
CA ALA A 180 10.98 5.98 7.23
C ALA A 180 12.45 5.79 7.60
N ARG A 181 13.38 5.84 6.62
CA ARG A 181 14.82 5.71 6.88
C ARG A 181 15.37 6.82 7.77
N GLU A 182 14.98 8.07 7.50
CA GLU A 182 15.35 9.22 8.34
C GLU A 182 14.87 9.04 9.80
N LEU A 183 13.63 8.59 9.98
CA LEU A 183 13.05 8.30 11.29
C LEU A 183 13.76 7.12 11.97
N HIS A 184 14.09 6.05 11.22
CA HIS A 184 14.86 4.92 11.75
C HIS A 184 16.20 5.39 12.33
N ASP A 185 16.97 6.17 11.55
CA ASP A 185 18.28 6.68 11.96
C ASP A 185 18.14 7.59 13.19
N PHE A 186 17.17 8.51 13.18
CA PHE A 186 16.91 9.39 14.31
C PHE A 186 16.55 8.60 15.59
N MET A 187 15.65 7.61 15.48
CA MET A 187 15.25 6.77 16.60
C MET A 187 16.42 5.92 17.13
N ARG A 188 17.27 5.38 16.25
CA ARG A 188 18.47 4.62 16.64
C ARG A 188 19.49 5.51 17.36
N ASP A 189 19.75 6.69 16.82
CA ASP A 189 20.86 7.52 17.27
C ASP A 189 20.50 8.33 18.51
N HIS A 190 19.22 8.74 18.64
CA HIS A 190 18.78 9.67 19.69
C HIS A 190 17.71 9.11 20.63
N ALA A 191 16.79 8.27 20.17
CA ALA A 191 15.75 7.71 21.02
C ALA A 191 16.11 6.36 21.64
N LYS A 192 17.11 5.65 21.08
CA LYS A 192 17.55 4.31 21.48
C LYS A 192 16.43 3.27 21.52
N LEU A 193 15.40 3.46 20.70
CA LEU A 193 14.29 2.52 20.57
C LEU A 193 14.75 1.26 19.84
N THR A 194 14.28 0.11 20.31
CA THR A 194 14.43 -1.17 19.61
C THR A 194 13.61 -1.20 18.32
N GLU A 195 13.95 -2.07 17.36
CA GLU A 195 13.22 -2.14 16.08
C GLU A 195 11.74 -2.52 16.25
N SER A 196 11.36 -3.19 17.35
CA SER A 196 9.95 -3.50 17.66
C SER A 196 9.19 -2.34 18.31
N GLU A 197 9.90 -1.36 18.89
CA GLU A 197 9.33 -0.17 19.53
C GLU A 197 9.12 0.99 18.55
N LYS A 198 10.01 1.15 17.56
CA LYS A 198 9.91 2.22 16.55
C LYS A 198 8.54 2.27 15.84
N PRO A 199 7.95 1.14 15.39
CA PRO A 199 6.63 1.12 14.77
C PRO A 199 5.50 1.51 15.74
N LEU A 200 5.65 1.17 17.03
CA LEU A 200 4.69 1.56 18.07
C LEU A 200 4.71 3.07 18.30
N LEU A 201 5.89 3.69 18.35
CA LEU A 201 5.99 5.14 18.44
C LEU A 201 5.27 5.82 17.26
N VAL A 202 5.50 5.35 16.04
CA VAL A 202 4.87 5.89 14.83
C VAL A 202 3.35 5.72 14.90
N SER A 203 2.87 4.49 15.08
CA SER A 203 1.42 4.21 15.12
C SER A 203 0.70 4.98 16.23
N GLY A 204 1.27 5.02 17.44
CA GLY A 204 0.71 5.77 18.56
C GLY A 204 0.64 7.28 18.27
N THR A 205 1.69 7.85 17.67
CA THR A 205 1.69 9.27 17.30
C THR A 205 0.69 9.60 16.20
N LEU A 206 0.54 8.72 15.20
CA LEU A 206 -0.48 8.87 14.16
C LEU A 206 -1.89 8.80 14.74
N ILE A 207 -2.14 7.92 15.72
CA ILE A 207 -3.40 7.91 16.47
C ILE A 207 -3.58 9.25 17.21
N ALA A 208 -2.54 9.73 17.89
CA ALA A 208 -2.62 10.98 18.65
C ALA A 208 -2.96 12.19 17.77
N PHE A 209 -2.56 12.21 16.49
CA PHE A 209 -2.93 13.27 15.56
C PHE A 209 -4.41 13.28 15.15
N LYS A 210 -5.18 12.24 15.43
CA LYS A 210 -6.64 12.27 15.29
C LYS A 210 -7.29 13.25 16.27
N ASP A 211 -6.64 13.51 17.41
CA ASP A 211 -7.01 14.59 18.30
C ASP A 211 -6.51 15.94 17.75
N LYS A 212 -7.46 16.81 17.37
CA LYS A 212 -7.16 18.10 16.75
C LYS A 212 -6.45 19.08 17.70
N ALA A 213 -6.67 18.95 19.01
CA ALA A 213 -6.03 19.83 20.00
C ALA A 213 -4.55 19.45 20.16
N PHE A 214 -4.26 18.17 20.33
CA PHE A 214 -2.90 17.64 20.37
C PHE A 214 -2.14 17.92 19.07
N ALA A 215 -2.76 17.65 17.91
CA ALA A 215 -2.13 17.86 16.61
C ALA A 215 -1.70 19.31 16.35
N LYS A 216 -2.33 20.29 17.02
CA LYS A 216 -1.98 21.72 16.93
C LYS A 216 -1.10 22.20 18.07
N GLY A 217 -1.28 21.66 19.28
CA GLY A 217 -0.70 22.17 20.52
C GLY A 217 0.43 21.32 21.11
N PHE A 218 0.86 20.22 20.46
CA PHE A 218 1.91 19.35 21.02
C PHE A 218 3.22 20.10 21.34
N GLY A 219 3.50 21.20 20.63
CA GLY A 219 4.69 22.01 20.83
C GLY A 219 4.68 22.94 22.05
N ASP A 220 3.54 23.05 22.74
CA ASP A 220 3.35 23.87 23.94
C ASP A 220 3.65 23.09 25.23
N TYR A 221 3.72 21.75 25.16
CA TYR A 221 4.04 20.92 26.31
C TYR A 221 5.54 20.95 26.64
N SER A 222 5.85 20.85 27.93
CA SER A 222 7.20 20.51 28.37
C SER A 222 7.55 19.08 27.93
N ALA A 223 8.84 18.72 27.89
CA ALA A 223 9.25 17.37 27.51
C ALA A 223 8.60 16.27 28.38
N ASP A 224 8.54 16.49 29.70
CA ASP A 224 7.92 15.54 30.65
C ASP A 224 6.39 15.46 30.49
N ASP A 225 5.75 16.59 30.19
CA ASP A 225 4.30 16.63 29.99
C ASP A 225 3.92 16.03 28.64
N LEU A 226 4.74 16.22 27.60
CA LEU A 226 4.48 15.69 26.27
C LEU A 226 4.35 14.17 26.27
N GLN A 227 5.22 13.44 27.01
CA GLN A 227 5.10 11.98 27.13
C GLN A 227 3.75 11.55 27.74
N LYS A 228 3.35 12.22 28.83
CA LYS A 228 2.09 11.93 29.52
C LYS A 228 0.88 12.26 28.64
N GLN A 229 0.92 13.41 27.97
CA GLN A 229 -0.15 13.85 27.08
C GLN A 229 -0.24 12.98 25.84
N TRP A 230 0.88 12.58 25.26
CA TRP A 230 0.92 11.64 24.14
C TRP A 230 0.20 10.33 24.48
N LEU A 231 0.52 9.70 25.61
CA LEU A 231 -0.18 8.48 26.05
C LEU A 231 -1.65 8.74 26.37
N HIS A 232 -1.97 9.86 27.03
CA HIS A 232 -3.33 10.21 27.40
C HIS A 232 -4.23 10.37 26.16
N VAL A 233 -3.74 11.04 25.13
CA VAL A 233 -4.46 11.22 23.87
C VAL A 233 -4.63 9.90 23.14
N ILE A 234 -3.60 9.06 23.08
CA ILE A 234 -3.72 7.70 22.49
C ILE A 234 -4.82 6.90 23.21
N LYS A 235 -4.82 6.89 24.55
CA LYS A 235 -5.87 6.25 25.34
C LYS A 235 -7.25 6.78 24.98
N THR A 236 -7.39 8.10 24.93
CA THR A 236 -8.66 8.77 24.61
C THR A 236 -9.15 8.41 23.19
N GLU A 237 -8.26 8.38 22.20
CA GLU A 237 -8.60 8.01 20.83
C GLU A 237 -8.98 6.52 20.70
N ILE A 238 -8.27 5.63 21.39
CA ILE A 238 -8.63 4.20 21.46
C ILE A 238 -9.96 4.00 22.19
N GLU A 239 -10.25 4.83 23.20
CA GLU A 239 -11.52 4.78 23.94
C GLU A 239 -12.73 5.13 23.08
N LYS A 240 -12.56 5.93 22.01
CA LYS A 240 -13.62 6.24 21.04
C LYS A 240 -14.01 5.04 20.18
N ALA A 241 -13.15 4.02 20.04
CA ALA A 241 -13.49 2.83 19.27
C ALA A 241 -14.59 2.01 19.97
N GLU A 242 -15.56 1.47 19.22
CA GLU A 242 -16.67 0.68 19.76
C GLU A 242 -16.26 -0.78 20.01
N ILE A 243 -15.23 -0.98 20.83
CA ILE A 243 -14.66 -2.30 21.15
C ILE A 243 -14.73 -2.62 22.65
N PRO A 244 -14.75 -3.91 23.04
CA PRO A 244 -14.77 -4.31 24.45
C PRO A 244 -13.62 -3.69 25.27
N TYR A 245 -13.90 -3.31 26.51
CA TYR A 245 -12.95 -2.61 27.39
C TYR A 245 -11.62 -3.38 27.57
N ALA A 246 -11.68 -4.71 27.73
CA ALA A 246 -10.49 -5.55 27.84
C ALA A 246 -9.58 -5.43 26.60
N LYS A 247 -10.16 -5.34 25.40
CA LYS A 247 -9.40 -5.15 24.15
C LYS A 247 -8.71 -3.79 24.12
N LYS A 248 -9.36 -2.73 24.63
CA LYS A 248 -8.78 -1.38 24.72
C LYS A 248 -7.53 -1.36 25.62
N GLN A 249 -7.61 -1.99 26.78
CA GLN A 249 -6.48 -2.05 27.72
C GLN A 249 -5.27 -2.77 27.10
N ASN A 250 -5.53 -3.90 26.45
CA ASN A 250 -4.52 -4.66 25.73
C ASN A 250 -3.84 -3.86 24.61
N MET A 251 -4.60 -3.03 23.87
CA MET A 251 -4.04 -2.15 22.84
C MET A 251 -3.17 -1.03 23.41
N VAL A 252 -3.56 -0.48 24.56
CA VAL A 252 -2.88 0.66 25.19
C VAL A 252 -1.55 0.26 25.86
N GLN A 253 -1.43 -0.98 26.32
CA GLN A 253 -0.29 -1.44 27.11
C GLN A 253 1.06 -1.24 26.40
N PRO A 254 1.26 -1.61 25.12
CA PRO A 254 2.53 -1.36 24.41
C PRO A 254 2.93 0.11 24.33
N TYR A 255 1.97 1.04 24.19
CA TYR A 255 2.25 2.48 24.17
C TYR A 255 2.70 3.01 25.54
N SER A 256 2.27 2.37 26.63
CA SER A 256 2.65 2.79 27.97
C SER A 256 4.15 2.63 28.18
N SER A 257 4.75 1.54 27.70
CA SER A 257 6.20 1.31 27.74
C SER A 257 6.98 2.40 27.01
N ILE A 258 6.52 2.80 25.81
CA ILE A 258 7.12 3.90 25.03
C ILE A 258 7.04 5.22 25.78
N SER A 259 5.89 5.52 26.40
CA SER A 259 5.69 6.78 27.12
C SER A 259 6.59 6.95 28.34
N THR A 260 7.12 5.85 28.87
CA THR A 260 8.05 5.84 30.01
C THR A 260 9.51 5.68 29.61
N HIS A 261 9.83 5.67 28.31
CA HIS A 261 11.20 5.48 27.84
C HIS A 261 12.08 6.66 28.27
N PRO A 262 13.26 6.42 28.90
CA PRO A 262 14.06 7.46 29.52
C PRO A 262 14.59 8.50 28.51
N GLU A 263 14.98 8.06 27.32
CA GLU A 263 15.49 8.95 26.26
C GLU A 263 14.41 9.84 25.62
N LEU A 264 13.12 9.56 25.86
CA LEU A 264 12.01 10.32 25.30
C LEU A 264 11.50 11.42 26.25
N GLY A 265 11.94 11.42 27.50
CA GLY A 265 11.53 12.40 28.52
C GLY A 265 12.38 13.65 28.53
N LYS A 266 12.53 14.26 29.71
CA LYS A 266 13.36 15.46 29.87
C LYS A 266 14.79 15.23 29.35
N PRO A 267 15.26 16.03 28.37
CA PRO A 267 16.57 15.84 27.80
C PRO A 267 17.66 16.24 28.82
N THR A 268 18.79 15.53 28.78
CA THR A 268 19.96 15.80 29.64
C THR A 268 21.24 15.92 28.82
N GLY A 269 22.28 16.54 29.39
CA GLY A 269 23.61 16.63 28.77
C GLY A 269 23.60 17.21 27.35
N LYS A 270 24.28 16.51 26.42
CA LYS A 270 24.37 16.93 25.00
C LYS A 270 23.01 16.95 24.30
N THR A 271 22.07 16.08 24.71
CA THR A 271 20.71 16.02 24.14
C THR A 271 19.94 17.28 24.47
N ALA A 272 20.08 17.86 25.68
CA ALA A 272 19.41 19.11 26.04
C ALA A 272 19.89 20.31 25.22
N ILE A 273 21.14 20.28 24.75
CA ILE A 273 21.71 21.32 23.88
C ILE A 273 21.18 21.16 22.45
N LYS A 274 21.15 19.92 21.93
CA LYS A 274 20.75 19.64 20.54
C LYS A 274 19.23 19.67 20.35
N TYR A 275 18.48 19.15 21.31
CA TYR A 275 17.03 18.98 21.29
C TYR A 275 16.41 19.54 22.59
N PRO A 276 16.33 20.87 22.74
CA PRO A 276 15.89 21.50 23.98
C PRO A 276 14.44 21.18 24.37
N LYS A 277 13.59 20.85 23.39
CA LYS A 277 12.20 20.39 23.61
C LYS A 277 12.07 18.88 23.82
N GLY A 278 13.18 18.14 23.80
CA GLY A 278 13.22 16.69 23.96
C GLY A 278 13.13 15.91 22.65
N VAL A 279 13.58 14.65 22.69
CA VAL A 279 13.64 13.74 21.52
C VAL A 279 12.23 13.40 21.02
N LEU A 280 11.27 13.21 21.92
CA LEU A 280 9.88 12.92 21.56
C LEU A 280 9.25 14.07 20.75
N TYR A 281 9.51 15.32 21.12
CA TYR A 281 8.99 16.47 20.38
C TYR A 281 9.46 16.47 18.93
N GLU A 282 10.75 16.21 18.68
CA GLU A 282 11.29 16.16 17.32
C GLU A 282 10.68 15.01 16.51
N LEU A 283 10.49 13.84 17.12
CA LEU A 283 9.83 12.70 16.48
C LEU A 283 8.37 13.01 16.12
N VAL A 284 7.61 13.59 17.06
CA VAL A 284 6.22 14.01 16.80
C VAL A 284 6.19 15.06 15.70
N LYS A 285 7.09 16.03 15.71
CA LYS A 285 7.20 17.05 14.67
C LYS A 285 7.51 16.44 13.30
N MET A 286 8.52 15.57 13.19
CA MET A 286 8.87 14.88 11.95
C MET A 286 7.70 14.08 11.41
N LEU A 287 6.99 13.34 12.27
CA LEU A 287 5.81 12.58 11.88
C LEU A 287 4.67 13.50 11.42
N LYS A 288 4.47 14.66 12.08
CA LYS A 288 3.43 15.62 11.70
C LYS A 288 3.69 16.26 10.34
N GLU A 289 4.93 16.66 10.08
CA GLU A 289 5.31 17.39 8.88
C GLU A 289 5.50 16.47 7.67
N LYS A 290 6.06 15.28 7.88
CA LYS A 290 6.52 14.40 6.79
C LYS A 290 5.67 13.15 6.58
N VAL A 291 4.92 12.68 7.58
CA VAL A 291 4.21 11.39 7.51
C VAL A 291 2.69 11.55 7.58
N TRP A 292 2.19 12.46 8.42
CA TRP A 292 0.74 12.72 8.55
C TRP A 292 0.03 13.07 7.22
N PRO A 293 0.63 13.83 6.28
CA PRO A 293 0.01 14.07 4.97
C PRO A 293 -0.32 12.78 4.20
N PHE A 294 0.49 11.72 4.36
CA PHE A 294 0.25 10.43 3.71
C PHE A 294 -0.95 9.67 4.25
N ILE A 295 -1.35 9.95 5.50
CA ILE A 295 -2.57 9.41 6.11
C ILE A 295 -3.76 10.28 5.76
N ASN A 296 -3.67 11.60 5.96
CA ASN A 296 -4.81 12.50 5.89
C ASN A 296 -5.24 12.82 4.45
N ASP A 297 -4.27 12.99 3.54
CA ASP A 297 -4.53 13.57 2.21
C ASP A 297 -4.51 12.48 1.12
N TYR A 298 -3.78 11.39 1.34
CA TYR A 298 -3.57 10.36 0.31
C TYR A 298 -4.34 9.05 0.54
N ASN A 299 -4.73 8.70 1.78
CA ASN A 299 -5.54 7.53 2.20
C ASN A 299 -5.18 6.12 1.65
N ASP A 300 -4.22 6.00 0.74
CA ASP A 300 -3.91 4.79 -0.04
C ASP A 300 -2.66 4.04 0.48
N PHE A 301 -1.97 4.58 1.47
CA PHE A 301 -0.74 4.00 2.01
C PHE A 301 -0.98 3.26 3.33
N ASP A 302 -0.34 2.10 3.48
CA ASP A 302 -0.23 1.41 4.77
C ASP A 302 1.03 1.83 5.49
N VAL A 303 1.04 3.09 5.95
CA VAL A 303 2.22 3.75 6.54
C VAL A 303 2.82 2.91 7.66
N VAL A 304 1.99 2.42 8.60
CA VAL A 304 2.49 1.65 9.74
C VAL A 304 3.07 0.31 9.31
N GLY A 305 2.39 -0.43 8.42
CA GLY A 305 2.91 -1.69 7.89
C GLY A 305 4.21 -1.50 7.09
N GLN A 306 4.28 -0.44 6.29
CA GLN A 306 5.47 -0.08 5.51
C GLN A 306 6.65 0.31 6.42
N PHE A 307 6.40 1.12 7.44
CA PHE A 307 7.43 1.53 8.40
C PHE A 307 7.90 0.34 9.24
N TYR A 308 6.97 -0.52 9.67
CA TYR A 308 7.30 -1.76 10.38
C TYR A 308 8.23 -2.63 9.52
N GLY A 309 7.88 -2.87 8.25
CA GLY A 309 8.72 -3.62 7.32
C GLY A 309 10.06 -2.96 7.02
N GLU A 310 10.12 -1.63 6.93
CA GLU A 310 11.37 -0.91 6.72
C GLU A 310 12.29 -1.02 7.94
N PHE A 311 11.78 -0.84 9.15
CA PHE A 311 12.58 -0.89 10.38
C PHE A 311 13.12 -2.30 10.63
N LEU A 312 12.36 -3.35 10.29
CA LEU A 312 12.85 -4.72 10.38
C LEU A 312 14.05 -5.02 9.48
N LYS A 313 14.27 -4.29 8.37
CA LYS A 313 15.46 -4.51 7.52
C LYS A 313 16.77 -4.24 8.27
N TYR A 314 16.72 -3.46 9.34
CA TYR A 314 17.89 -3.01 10.09
C TYR A 314 18.20 -3.85 11.33
N THR A 315 17.45 -4.92 11.62
CA THR A 315 17.71 -5.82 12.75
C THR A 315 19.00 -6.66 12.59
N GLY A 316 19.80 -6.42 11.55
CA GLY A 316 21.20 -6.82 11.49
C GLY A 316 21.46 -8.32 11.41
N GLY A 317 20.54 -9.15 10.89
CA GLY A 317 20.76 -10.60 10.79
C GLY A 317 21.05 -11.29 12.13
N ASP A 318 20.92 -10.56 13.25
CA ASP A 318 21.18 -11.10 14.57
C ASP A 318 20.19 -12.22 14.83
N LYS A 319 20.78 -13.36 15.16
CA LYS A 319 20.19 -14.69 15.22
C LYS A 319 18.81 -14.64 15.88
N LYS A 320 17.81 -15.19 15.17
CA LYS A 320 16.40 -15.36 15.59
C LYS A 320 15.55 -14.08 15.51
N ALA A 321 15.33 -13.56 14.31
CA ALA A 321 14.17 -12.71 14.04
C ALA A 321 12.86 -13.52 14.17
N LEU A 322 12.55 -14.05 15.37
CA LEU A 322 11.30 -14.62 15.90
C LEU A 322 10.42 -15.52 14.98
N GLY A 323 10.90 -15.97 13.82
CA GLY A 323 10.06 -16.59 12.80
C GLY A 323 9.01 -15.64 12.19
N ILE A 324 9.11 -14.32 12.43
CA ILE A 324 8.12 -13.34 11.99
C ILE A 324 8.52 -12.84 10.61
N VAL A 325 7.80 -13.30 9.60
CA VAL A 325 8.00 -12.92 8.20
C VAL A 325 6.81 -12.08 7.76
N LEU A 326 7.03 -10.78 7.52
CA LEU A 326 5.96 -9.93 6.98
C LEU A 326 5.67 -10.29 5.53
N THR A 327 4.38 -10.42 5.22
CA THR A 327 3.93 -10.65 3.86
C THR A 327 4.11 -9.38 3.00
N PRO A 328 4.84 -9.44 1.88
CA PRO A 328 4.93 -8.33 0.95
C PRO A 328 3.55 -7.89 0.45
N ARG A 329 3.37 -6.58 0.25
CA ARG A 329 2.08 -5.98 -0.14
C ARG A 329 1.51 -6.59 -1.42
N HIS A 330 2.34 -6.86 -2.41
CA HIS A 330 1.87 -7.42 -3.67
C HIS A 330 1.28 -8.83 -3.51
N ILE A 331 1.75 -9.57 -2.50
CA ILE A 331 1.22 -10.89 -2.13
C ILE A 331 -0.09 -10.79 -1.34
N THR A 332 -0.21 -9.85 -0.39
CA THR A 332 -1.48 -9.66 0.33
C THR A 332 -2.61 -9.20 -0.60
N GLU A 333 -2.28 -8.37 -1.60
CA GLU A 333 -3.21 -7.98 -2.67
C GLU A 333 -3.53 -9.16 -3.61
N LEU A 334 -2.52 -9.96 -3.98
CA LEU A 334 -2.73 -11.17 -4.78
C LEU A 334 -3.69 -12.15 -4.10
N PHE A 335 -3.55 -12.41 -2.81
CA PHE A 335 -4.46 -13.27 -2.04
C PHE A 335 -5.92 -12.81 -2.14
N SER A 336 -6.14 -11.50 -2.08
CA SER A 336 -7.49 -10.93 -2.20
C SER A 336 -8.09 -11.14 -3.60
N LEU A 337 -7.26 -11.14 -4.65
CA LEU A 337 -7.69 -11.43 -6.02
C LEU A 337 -7.94 -12.93 -6.24
N LEU A 338 -7.08 -13.80 -5.70
CA LEU A 338 -7.20 -15.26 -5.79
C LEU A 338 -8.43 -15.77 -5.04
N ALA A 339 -8.69 -15.26 -3.84
CA ALA A 339 -9.89 -15.58 -3.07
C ALA A 339 -11.17 -14.94 -3.65
N ASN A 340 -11.03 -14.12 -4.69
CA ASN A 340 -12.12 -13.38 -5.31
C ASN A 340 -12.96 -12.59 -4.28
N VAL A 341 -12.29 -11.86 -3.40
CA VAL A 341 -12.92 -11.08 -2.31
C VAL A 341 -14.01 -10.16 -2.86
N GLN A 342 -15.20 -10.21 -2.27
CA GLN A 342 -16.36 -9.38 -2.63
C GLN A 342 -16.73 -8.48 -1.46
N LYS A 343 -17.53 -7.43 -1.70
CA LYS A 343 -18.01 -6.52 -0.65
C LYS A 343 -18.76 -7.21 0.51
N GLY A 344 -19.36 -8.38 0.26
CA GLY A 344 -20.05 -9.19 1.28
C GLY A 344 -19.19 -10.32 1.88
N SER A 345 -17.91 -10.40 1.54
CA SER A 345 -16.98 -11.37 2.14
C SER A 345 -16.76 -11.06 3.62
N LYS A 346 -16.45 -12.10 4.39
CA LYS A 346 -15.91 -12.00 5.74
C LYS A 346 -14.55 -12.68 5.80
N ILE A 347 -13.54 -11.94 6.20
CA ILE A 347 -12.13 -12.31 6.10
C ILE A 347 -11.62 -12.69 7.49
N LEU A 348 -10.96 -13.85 7.57
CA LEU A 348 -10.29 -14.34 8.76
C LEU A 348 -8.78 -14.42 8.53
N ASP A 349 -8.01 -13.87 9.44
CA ASP A 349 -6.57 -14.10 9.54
C ASP A 349 -6.21 -14.49 10.98
N ILE A 350 -5.85 -15.76 11.20
CA ILE A 350 -5.54 -16.27 12.55
C ILE A 350 -4.10 -15.98 12.99
N CYS A 351 -3.28 -15.36 12.14
CA CYS A 351 -1.91 -14.93 12.44
C CYS A 351 -1.71 -13.51 11.86
N ALA A 352 -2.53 -12.58 12.33
CA ALA A 352 -2.74 -11.30 11.67
C ALA A 352 -1.49 -10.41 11.56
N GLY A 353 -0.51 -10.55 12.46
CA GLY A 353 0.67 -9.70 12.49
C GLY A 353 0.30 -8.24 12.60
N THR A 354 0.68 -7.42 11.60
CA THR A 354 0.28 -6.00 11.50
C THR A 354 -1.05 -5.77 10.76
N GLY A 355 -1.75 -6.84 10.36
CA GLY A 355 -3.04 -6.80 9.67
C GLY A 355 -2.95 -6.69 8.14
N GLY A 356 -1.82 -7.04 7.53
CA GLY A 356 -1.57 -6.83 6.09
C GLY A 356 -2.62 -7.47 5.16
N PHE A 357 -3.01 -8.73 5.40
CA PHE A 357 -4.07 -9.39 4.62
C PHE A 357 -5.44 -8.76 4.84
N LEU A 358 -5.76 -8.48 6.10
CA LEU A 358 -7.02 -7.85 6.51
C LEU A 358 -7.21 -6.48 5.83
N ILE A 359 -6.15 -5.66 5.78
CA ILE A 359 -6.17 -4.35 5.13
C ILE A 359 -6.29 -4.49 3.61
N ALA A 360 -5.53 -5.40 3.00
CA ALA A 360 -5.59 -5.64 1.55
C ALA A 360 -7.01 -6.09 1.12
N ALA A 361 -7.60 -7.01 1.87
CA ALA A 361 -8.95 -7.49 1.61
C ALA A 361 -9.99 -6.40 1.84
N MET A 362 -9.91 -5.64 2.94
CA MET A 362 -10.79 -4.49 3.20
C MET A 362 -10.72 -3.46 2.06
N GLY A 363 -9.53 -3.15 1.56
CA GLY A 363 -9.34 -2.26 0.42
C GLY A 363 -10.06 -2.77 -0.84
N GLN A 364 -9.99 -4.07 -1.13
CA GLN A 364 -10.73 -4.69 -2.24
C GLN A 364 -12.24 -4.67 -2.04
N MET A 365 -12.72 -4.88 -0.81
CA MET A 365 -14.14 -4.83 -0.46
C MET A 365 -14.69 -3.41 -0.63
N ILE A 366 -13.99 -2.40 -0.12
CA ILE A 366 -14.38 -0.98 -0.22
C ILE A 366 -14.38 -0.52 -1.68
N LYS A 367 -13.40 -0.94 -2.50
CA LYS A 367 -13.38 -0.65 -3.95
C LYS A 367 -14.62 -1.18 -4.68
N LYS A 368 -15.25 -2.22 -4.17
CA LYS A 368 -16.46 -2.85 -4.72
C LYS A 368 -17.76 -2.37 -4.05
N ALA A 369 -17.68 -1.56 -3.01
CA ALA A 369 -18.83 -0.98 -2.33
C ALA A 369 -19.37 0.22 -3.12
N ASN A 370 -20.70 0.38 -3.12
CA ASN A 370 -21.40 1.45 -3.85
C ASN A 370 -21.97 2.51 -2.90
N THR A 371 -22.08 2.22 -1.60
CA THR A 371 -22.72 3.10 -0.62
C THR A 371 -21.91 3.19 0.68
N GLU A 372 -22.05 4.30 1.40
CA GLU A 372 -21.39 4.48 2.70
C GLU A 372 -21.81 3.40 3.71
N LYS A 373 -23.09 2.99 3.69
CA LYS A 373 -23.60 1.90 4.54
C LYS A 373 -22.90 0.56 4.29
N GLU A 374 -22.56 0.27 3.03
CA GLU A 374 -21.78 -0.93 2.70
C GLU A 374 -20.36 -0.82 3.24
N ILE A 375 -19.73 0.36 3.12
CA ILE A 375 -18.39 0.62 3.66
C ILE A 375 -18.37 0.47 5.19
N GLU A 376 -19.36 1.04 5.88
CA GLU A 376 -19.53 0.89 7.33
C GLU A 376 -19.72 -0.58 7.73
N ALA A 377 -20.54 -1.34 6.99
CA ALA A 377 -20.73 -2.76 7.26
C ALA A 377 -19.44 -3.57 7.05
N ILE A 378 -18.67 -3.29 5.99
CA ILE A 378 -17.37 -3.91 5.73
C ILE A 378 -16.42 -3.67 6.91
N LYS A 379 -16.30 -2.42 7.36
CA LYS A 379 -15.43 -2.06 8.48
C LYS A 379 -15.88 -2.71 9.79
N ARG A 380 -17.19 -2.82 10.01
CA ARG A 380 -17.76 -3.33 11.26
C ARG A 380 -17.69 -4.84 11.40
N GLU A 381 -17.89 -5.58 10.31
CA GLU A 381 -18.15 -7.03 10.33
C GLU A 381 -17.31 -7.84 9.35
N GLY A 382 -16.65 -7.19 8.39
CA GLY A 382 -15.97 -7.86 7.28
C GLY A 382 -14.59 -8.40 7.61
N ILE A 383 -13.94 -7.86 8.65
CA ILE A 383 -12.53 -8.11 8.96
C ILE A 383 -12.41 -8.70 10.36
N ILE A 384 -11.81 -9.89 10.48
CA ILE A 384 -11.61 -10.64 11.72
C ILE A 384 -10.16 -11.12 11.79
N GLY A 385 -9.48 -10.92 12.92
CA GLY A 385 -8.09 -11.35 13.08
C GLY A 385 -7.74 -11.88 14.46
N VAL A 386 -6.70 -12.70 14.54
CA VAL A 386 -6.10 -13.16 15.79
C VAL A 386 -4.60 -12.86 15.76
N GLU A 387 -4.08 -12.30 16.85
CA GLU A 387 -2.64 -12.04 16.99
C GLU A 387 -2.20 -12.29 18.44
N GLN A 388 -1.18 -13.12 18.62
CA GLN A 388 -0.74 -13.53 19.96
C GLN A 388 0.16 -12.47 20.62
N GLN A 389 1.04 -11.82 19.85
CA GLN A 389 2.03 -10.90 20.39
C GLN A 389 1.41 -9.52 20.69
N PRO A 390 1.53 -9.00 21.93
CA PRO A 390 0.93 -7.73 22.31
C PRO A 390 1.31 -6.55 21.40
N ASN A 391 2.59 -6.46 21.02
CA ASN A 391 3.09 -5.37 20.18
C ASN A 391 2.50 -5.44 18.76
N MET A 392 2.43 -6.64 18.17
CA MET A 392 1.83 -6.84 16.85
C MET A 392 0.34 -6.56 16.87
N TYR A 393 -0.36 -7.06 17.90
CA TYR A 393 -1.78 -6.82 18.11
C TYR A 393 -2.07 -5.31 18.20
N ALA A 394 -1.27 -4.53 18.94
CA ALA A 394 -1.44 -3.08 19.00
C ALA A 394 -1.18 -2.40 17.65
N LEU A 395 -0.22 -2.87 16.86
CA LEU A 395 0.02 -2.35 15.50
C LEU A 395 -1.14 -2.66 14.55
N ALA A 396 -1.62 -3.90 14.51
CA ALA A 396 -2.78 -4.28 13.72
C ALA A 396 -4.02 -3.46 14.12
N ALA A 397 -4.30 -3.37 15.41
CA ALA A 397 -5.45 -2.61 15.89
C ALA A 397 -5.33 -1.10 15.57
N SER A 398 -4.12 -0.55 15.63
CA SER A 398 -3.86 0.83 15.23
C SER A 398 -4.07 1.07 13.74
N ASN A 399 -3.65 0.13 12.90
CA ASN A 399 -3.88 0.20 11.45
C ASN A 399 -5.36 0.24 11.12
N MET A 400 -6.15 -0.56 11.84
CA MET A 400 -7.61 -0.56 11.73
C MET A 400 -8.21 0.79 12.17
N ILE A 401 -7.80 1.32 13.34
CA ILE A 401 -8.28 2.63 13.86
C ILE A 401 -7.95 3.79 12.92
N LEU A 402 -6.76 3.80 12.33
CA LEU A 402 -6.32 4.84 11.41
C LEU A 402 -7.17 4.86 10.13
N ARG A 403 -7.73 3.71 9.72
CA ARG A 403 -8.63 3.58 8.55
C ARG A 403 -10.11 3.71 8.90
N GLY A 404 -10.41 4.03 10.17
CA GLY A 404 -11.77 4.24 10.67
C GLY A 404 -12.55 2.95 10.88
N ASP A 405 -11.88 1.83 11.17
CA ASP A 405 -12.57 0.62 11.67
C ASP A 405 -13.27 0.93 13.00
N GLY A 406 -14.55 0.55 13.08
CA GLY A 406 -15.40 0.77 14.24
C GLY A 406 -15.36 -0.34 15.29
N LYS A 407 -14.96 -1.58 14.95
CA LYS A 407 -15.07 -2.75 15.87
C LYS A 407 -13.84 -3.66 15.93
N ALA A 408 -12.86 -3.49 15.04
CA ALA A 408 -11.58 -4.22 14.95
C ALA A 408 -11.63 -5.75 14.80
N ASN A 409 -12.69 -6.43 15.30
CA ASN A 409 -12.83 -7.88 15.49
C ASN A 409 -11.49 -8.63 15.64
N LEU A 410 -10.56 -8.03 16.38
CA LEU A 410 -9.20 -8.52 16.58
C LEU A 410 -9.13 -9.18 17.96
N TYR A 411 -8.53 -10.35 18.05
CA TYR A 411 -8.42 -11.11 19.28
C TYR A 411 -6.94 -11.24 19.64
N GLN A 412 -6.58 -10.84 20.85
CA GLN A 412 -5.23 -11.03 21.33
C GLN A 412 -5.11 -12.39 22.03
N GLY A 413 -4.25 -13.26 21.53
CA GLY A 413 -3.99 -14.57 22.11
C GLY A 413 -3.60 -15.61 21.06
N SER A 414 -3.40 -16.85 21.50
CA SER A 414 -3.16 -17.97 20.59
C SER A 414 -4.42 -18.24 19.77
N CYS A 415 -4.27 -18.47 18.46
CA CYS A 415 -5.40 -18.92 17.63
C CYS A 415 -5.97 -20.26 18.11
N PHE A 416 -5.15 -21.11 18.73
CA PHE A 416 -5.57 -22.40 19.27
C PHE A 416 -6.28 -22.30 20.63
N ASP A 417 -6.44 -21.11 21.20
CA ASP A 417 -7.27 -20.94 22.39
C ASP A 417 -8.74 -21.25 22.07
N ASN A 418 -9.39 -22.04 22.91
CA ASN A 418 -10.76 -22.51 22.68
C ASN A 418 -11.79 -21.36 22.68
N ALA A 419 -11.60 -20.34 23.51
CA ALA A 419 -12.53 -19.21 23.57
C ALA A 419 -12.37 -18.31 22.33
N ILE A 420 -11.13 -18.08 21.89
CA ILE A 420 -10.84 -17.37 20.64
C ILE A 420 -11.36 -18.16 19.44
N THR A 421 -11.09 -19.45 19.35
CA THR A 421 -11.59 -20.35 18.29
C THR A 421 -13.10 -20.29 18.18
N LYS A 422 -13.80 -20.38 19.33
CA LYS A 422 -15.27 -20.26 19.35
C LYS A 422 -15.73 -18.90 18.83
N ALA A 423 -15.12 -17.82 19.31
CA ALA A 423 -15.47 -16.47 18.92
C ALA A 423 -15.24 -16.20 17.42
N ILE A 424 -14.15 -16.70 16.82
CA ILE A 424 -13.89 -16.52 15.38
C ILE A 424 -14.87 -17.33 14.52
N LYS A 425 -15.27 -18.54 14.95
CA LYS A 425 -16.27 -19.37 14.24
C LYS A 425 -17.65 -18.73 14.23
N GLU A 426 -18.02 -17.99 15.27
CA GLU A 426 -19.30 -17.25 15.34
C GLU A 426 -19.43 -16.18 14.24
N HIS A 427 -18.32 -15.66 13.70
CA HIS A 427 -18.36 -14.69 12.60
C HIS A 427 -18.77 -15.29 11.25
N GLN A 428 -18.68 -16.61 11.09
CA GLN A 428 -19.01 -17.33 9.85
C GLN A 428 -18.19 -16.80 8.65
N CYS A 429 -16.88 -16.70 8.83
CA CYS A 429 -15.97 -16.15 7.83
C CYS A 429 -16.00 -16.95 6.53
N THR A 430 -16.05 -16.24 5.40
CA THR A 430 -16.14 -16.83 4.05
C THR A 430 -14.77 -17.13 3.45
N ILE A 431 -13.76 -16.37 3.86
CA ILE A 431 -12.40 -16.42 3.30
C ILE A 431 -11.40 -16.39 4.44
N GLY A 432 -10.43 -17.29 4.42
CA GLY A 432 -9.25 -17.29 5.28
C GLY A 432 -8.01 -16.88 4.50
N MET A 433 -7.19 -15.99 5.05
CA MET A 433 -5.88 -15.60 4.50
C MET A 433 -4.83 -15.74 5.58
N LEU A 434 -3.75 -16.47 5.30
CA LEU A 434 -2.80 -16.86 6.33
C LEU A 434 -1.35 -16.81 5.85
N ASN A 435 -0.49 -16.27 6.70
CA ASN A 435 0.96 -16.47 6.70
C ASN A 435 1.34 -16.88 8.13
N PRO A 436 1.44 -18.20 8.42
CA PRO A 436 1.71 -18.65 9.78
C PRO A 436 3.18 -18.41 10.15
N PRO A 437 3.54 -18.39 11.45
CA PRO A 437 4.93 -18.41 11.85
C PRO A 437 5.63 -19.67 11.33
N TYR A 438 6.86 -19.55 10.80
CA TYR A 438 7.58 -20.70 10.25
C TYR A 438 8.35 -21.44 11.36
N SER A 439 8.01 -22.71 11.60
CA SER A 439 8.19 -23.35 12.91
C SER A 439 9.62 -23.78 13.25
N GLN A 440 10.59 -23.65 12.34
CA GLN A 440 11.98 -24.11 12.51
C GLN A 440 12.14 -25.52 13.13
N GLY A 441 11.11 -26.39 13.02
CA GLY A 441 11.17 -27.80 13.47
C GLY A 441 10.28 -28.20 14.65
N ASP A 442 9.38 -27.34 15.13
CA ASP A 442 8.34 -27.75 16.09
C ASP A 442 7.14 -28.38 15.35
N GLU A 443 6.83 -29.65 15.62
CA GLU A 443 5.75 -30.41 14.97
C GLU A 443 4.36 -29.96 15.42
N ASP A 444 4.19 -29.53 16.68
CA ASP A 444 2.92 -29.06 17.23
C ASP A 444 2.58 -27.65 16.71
N LEU A 445 3.60 -26.92 16.25
CA LEU A 445 3.49 -25.61 15.62
C LEU A 445 3.82 -25.65 14.12
N HIS A 446 3.74 -26.82 13.48
CA HIS A 446 3.95 -26.94 12.04
C HIS A 446 2.94 -26.09 11.26
N GLU A 447 3.35 -25.48 10.15
CA GLU A 447 2.53 -24.50 9.41
C GLU A 447 1.19 -25.08 8.95
N LEU A 448 1.19 -26.36 8.55
CA LEU A 448 -0.03 -27.09 8.17
C LEU A 448 -1.05 -27.25 9.31
N VAL A 449 -0.63 -27.20 10.59
CA VAL A 449 -1.55 -27.19 11.74
C VAL A 449 -2.37 -25.91 11.75
N PHE A 450 -1.71 -24.76 11.52
CA PHE A 450 -2.39 -23.48 11.36
C PHE A 450 -3.29 -23.47 10.13
N VAL A 451 -2.84 -24.03 9.00
CA VAL A 451 -3.67 -24.15 7.79
C VAL A 451 -4.95 -24.95 8.08
N LYS A 452 -4.83 -26.13 8.71
CA LYS A 452 -6.01 -26.91 9.10
C LYS A 452 -6.92 -26.12 10.02
N HIS A 453 -6.36 -25.50 11.07
CA HIS A 453 -7.14 -24.74 12.04
C HIS A 453 -7.88 -23.54 11.44
N LEU A 454 -7.27 -22.85 10.47
CA LEU A 454 -7.92 -21.80 9.69
C LEU A 454 -9.13 -22.38 8.94
N LEU A 455 -8.93 -23.48 8.20
CA LEU A 455 -9.98 -24.11 7.39
C LEU A 455 -11.15 -24.60 8.27
N ASP A 456 -10.84 -25.24 9.39
CA ASP A 456 -11.80 -25.68 10.41
C ASP A 456 -12.64 -24.52 10.99
N SER A 457 -12.12 -23.30 10.91
CA SER A 457 -12.73 -22.07 11.44
C SER A 457 -13.53 -21.27 10.42
N LEU A 458 -13.42 -21.61 9.13
CA LEU A 458 -14.25 -21.04 8.08
C LEU A 458 -15.65 -21.67 8.08
N LYS A 459 -16.61 -20.98 7.46
CA LYS A 459 -17.91 -21.58 7.16
C LYS A 459 -17.79 -22.65 6.06
N ASP A 460 -18.82 -23.47 5.91
CA ASP A 460 -18.92 -24.45 4.81
C ASP A 460 -18.67 -23.81 3.45
N LYS A 461 -17.82 -24.47 2.64
CA LYS A 461 -17.40 -24.01 1.31
C LYS A 461 -16.65 -22.67 1.32
N GLY A 462 -16.10 -22.27 2.48
CA GLY A 462 -15.20 -21.14 2.58
C GLY A 462 -13.90 -21.36 1.81
N ILE A 463 -13.24 -20.29 1.40
CA ILE A 463 -11.97 -20.35 0.66
C ILE A 463 -10.84 -20.07 1.65
N GLY A 464 -9.93 -21.01 1.86
CA GLY A 464 -8.71 -20.78 2.62
C GLY A 464 -7.51 -20.60 1.71
N ILE A 465 -6.70 -19.57 1.94
CA ILE A 465 -5.45 -19.34 1.22
C ILE A 465 -4.33 -19.16 2.24
N ALA A 466 -3.24 -19.90 2.07
CA ALA A 466 -2.07 -19.81 2.94
C ALA A 466 -0.79 -19.67 2.13
N VAL A 467 0.14 -18.81 2.58
CA VAL A 467 1.53 -18.82 2.12
C VAL A 467 2.35 -19.56 3.15
N VAL A 468 3.04 -20.61 2.71
CA VAL A 468 3.80 -21.52 3.59
C VAL A 468 5.12 -21.90 2.94
N PRO A 469 6.11 -22.38 3.71
CA PRO A 469 7.34 -22.93 3.15
C PRO A 469 7.05 -24.03 2.12
N MET A 470 7.85 -24.11 1.07
CA MET A 470 7.69 -25.13 0.02
C MET A 470 7.76 -26.57 0.58
N SER A 471 8.48 -26.77 1.70
CA SER A 471 8.50 -28.03 2.43
C SER A 471 7.11 -28.54 2.82
N CYS A 472 6.14 -27.65 3.08
CA CYS A 472 4.77 -28.07 3.40
C CYS A 472 4.07 -28.74 2.21
N ALA A 473 4.45 -28.39 0.97
CA ALA A 473 3.88 -28.97 -0.24
C ALA A 473 4.55 -30.30 -0.61
N ILE A 474 5.89 -30.36 -0.52
CA ILE A 474 6.68 -31.47 -1.04
C ILE A 474 6.97 -32.56 0.01
N SER A 475 7.15 -32.20 1.28
CA SER A 475 7.51 -33.18 2.30
C SER A 475 6.30 -34.05 2.70
N PRO A 476 6.49 -35.34 2.99
CA PRO A 476 5.47 -36.16 3.63
C PRO A 476 5.05 -35.55 4.97
N SER A 477 3.75 -35.48 5.23
CA SER A 477 3.23 -34.96 6.49
C SER A 477 1.84 -35.53 6.76
N GLN A 478 1.60 -35.99 8.00
CA GLN A 478 0.28 -36.44 8.43
C GLN A 478 -0.78 -35.34 8.29
N TRP A 479 -0.37 -34.08 8.43
CA TRP A 479 -1.27 -32.93 8.31
C TRP A 479 -1.83 -32.76 6.90
N LYS A 480 -1.10 -33.20 5.85
CA LYS A 480 -1.66 -33.24 4.49
C LYS A 480 -2.85 -34.19 4.43
N GLU A 481 -2.75 -35.36 5.06
CA GLU A 481 -3.84 -36.33 5.13
C GLU A 481 -5.03 -35.79 5.92
N GLU A 482 -4.79 -35.22 7.11
CA GLU A 482 -5.84 -34.63 7.96
C GLU A 482 -6.56 -33.47 7.27
N ILE A 483 -5.85 -32.62 6.53
CA ILE A 483 -6.47 -31.54 5.73
C ILE A 483 -7.33 -32.14 4.61
N LEU A 484 -6.83 -33.10 3.83
CA LEU A 484 -7.58 -33.68 2.70
C LEU A 484 -8.80 -34.49 3.12
N LYS A 485 -8.86 -34.98 4.37
CA LYS A 485 -10.03 -35.67 4.92
C LYS A 485 -11.26 -34.78 5.03
N GLU A 486 -11.08 -33.49 5.34
CA GLU A 486 -12.20 -32.56 5.57
C GLU A 486 -12.23 -31.39 4.58
N HIS A 487 -11.17 -31.18 3.80
CA HIS A 487 -11.01 -30.03 2.92
C HIS A 487 -10.46 -30.43 1.55
N THR A 488 -10.71 -29.59 0.55
CA THR A 488 -10.30 -29.84 -0.83
C THR A 488 -9.16 -28.92 -1.20
N LEU A 489 -8.00 -29.48 -1.56
CA LEU A 489 -6.91 -28.71 -2.18
C LEU A 489 -7.31 -28.31 -3.61
N GLU A 490 -7.43 -27.01 -3.84
CA GLU A 490 -7.84 -26.43 -5.12
C GLU A 490 -6.64 -26.07 -6.00
N ALA A 491 -5.58 -25.54 -5.38
CA ALA A 491 -4.37 -25.17 -6.09
C ALA A 491 -3.13 -25.04 -5.20
N VAL A 492 -1.95 -25.18 -5.80
CA VAL A 492 -0.68 -24.74 -5.21
C VAL A 492 0.14 -23.94 -6.22
N MET A 493 0.72 -22.81 -5.81
CA MET A 493 1.53 -21.95 -6.66
C MET A 493 2.92 -21.76 -6.07
N SER A 494 3.95 -22.20 -6.79
CA SER A 494 5.37 -22.05 -6.43
C SER A 494 5.79 -20.59 -6.61
N LEU A 495 6.32 -19.94 -5.57
CA LEU A 495 6.66 -18.52 -5.57
C LEU A 495 8.16 -18.27 -5.82
N PRO A 496 8.58 -17.02 -6.13
CA PRO A 496 9.99 -16.67 -6.30
C PRO A 496 10.81 -16.98 -5.04
N ASP A 497 12.03 -17.48 -5.23
CA ASP A 497 12.88 -17.95 -4.12
C ASP A 497 13.32 -16.83 -3.18
N ASP A 498 13.32 -15.59 -3.67
CA ASP A 498 13.72 -14.40 -2.92
C ASP A 498 12.54 -13.51 -2.50
N LEU A 499 11.32 -14.04 -2.56
CA LEU A 499 10.09 -13.29 -2.23
C LEU A 499 10.15 -12.63 -0.85
N PHE A 500 10.67 -13.35 0.15
CA PHE A 500 10.78 -12.91 1.54
C PHE A 500 12.17 -12.42 1.92
N TYR A 501 13.01 -12.05 0.94
CA TYR A 501 14.34 -11.50 1.19
C TYR A 501 14.32 -10.42 2.28
N PRO A 502 15.21 -10.47 3.29
CA PRO A 502 16.41 -11.32 3.37
C PRO A 502 16.21 -12.74 3.93
N VAL A 503 14.97 -13.15 4.23
CA VAL A 503 14.68 -14.51 4.72
C VAL A 503 14.84 -15.51 3.57
N GLY A 504 15.71 -16.50 3.75
CA GLY A 504 16.04 -17.52 2.72
C GLY A 504 15.02 -18.64 2.55
N THR A 505 13.74 -18.40 2.85
CA THR A 505 12.69 -19.43 2.78
C THR A 505 11.97 -19.37 1.44
N VAL A 506 12.06 -20.46 0.66
CA VAL A 506 11.24 -20.64 -0.55
C VAL A 506 9.82 -21.02 -0.13
N THR A 507 8.83 -20.38 -0.73
CA THR A 507 7.43 -20.50 -0.31
C THR A 507 6.51 -20.87 -1.47
N CYS A 508 5.32 -21.31 -1.13
CA CYS A 508 4.22 -21.54 -2.06
C CYS A 508 2.92 -20.97 -1.50
N ILE A 509 1.97 -20.69 -2.38
CA ILE A 509 0.58 -20.40 -2.00
C ILE A 509 -0.21 -21.69 -2.12
N MET A 510 -0.98 -22.05 -1.11
CA MET A 510 -1.96 -23.13 -1.17
C MET A 510 -3.37 -22.55 -1.09
N VAL A 511 -4.28 -23.02 -1.96
CA VAL A 511 -5.69 -22.64 -1.98
C VAL A 511 -6.54 -23.87 -1.68
N PHE A 512 -7.51 -23.71 -0.79
CA PHE A 512 -8.42 -24.77 -0.38
C PHE A 512 -9.87 -24.32 -0.39
N THR A 513 -10.76 -25.29 -0.57
CA THR A 513 -12.18 -25.18 -0.22
C THR A 513 -12.41 -25.91 1.10
N ALA A 514 -12.89 -25.21 2.11
CA ALA A 514 -13.13 -25.73 3.46
C ALA A 514 -14.41 -26.60 3.52
N HIS A 515 -14.38 -27.59 4.41
CA HIS A 515 -15.48 -28.53 4.72
C HIS A 515 -16.02 -29.32 3.51
N ILE A 516 -15.15 -29.62 2.55
CA ILE A 516 -15.43 -30.56 1.46
C ILE A 516 -14.25 -31.53 1.37
N PRO A 517 -14.40 -32.81 1.73
CA PRO A 517 -13.33 -33.80 1.61
C PRO A 517 -12.75 -33.84 0.19
N HIS A 518 -11.42 -33.90 0.07
CA HIS A 518 -10.76 -33.89 -1.25
C HIS A 518 -11.18 -35.08 -2.13
N SER A 519 -11.53 -36.22 -1.51
CA SER A 519 -12.03 -37.41 -2.19
C SER A 519 -13.37 -37.21 -2.90
N GLU A 520 -14.17 -36.22 -2.49
CA GLU A 520 -15.44 -35.86 -3.12
C GLU A 520 -15.26 -34.90 -4.31
N SER A 521 -14.09 -34.29 -4.46
CA SER A 521 -13.80 -33.41 -5.58
C SER A 521 -13.60 -34.22 -6.86
N SER A 522 -14.37 -33.87 -7.89
CA SER A 522 -14.15 -34.38 -9.26
C SER A 522 -13.07 -33.59 -10.03
N ARG A 523 -12.55 -32.50 -9.45
CA ARG A 523 -11.59 -31.61 -10.10
C ARG A 523 -10.17 -32.03 -9.73
N LYS A 524 -9.28 -31.96 -10.73
CA LYS A 524 -7.83 -32.00 -10.49
C LYS A 524 -7.39 -30.73 -9.76
N THR A 525 -6.37 -30.85 -8.91
CA THR A 525 -5.68 -29.72 -8.32
C THR A 525 -4.92 -28.96 -9.40
N TRP A 526 -4.95 -27.63 -9.35
CA TRP A 526 -4.25 -26.76 -10.29
C TRP A 526 -2.91 -26.30 -9.72
N PHE A 527 -1.84 -26.44 -10.47
CA PHE A 527 -0.50 -26.06 -10.04
C PHE A 527 0.04 -24.91 -10.90
N GLY A 528 0.52 -23.85 -10.27
CA GLY A 528 1.12 -22.69 -10.93
C GLY A 528 2.62 -22.57 -10.63
N TYR A 529 3.43 -22.36 -11.66
CA TYR A 529 4.87 -22.12 -11.54
C TYR A 529 5.16 -20.61 -11.61
N TRP A 530 4.95 -19.93 -10.50
CA TRP A 530 5.00 -18.47 -10.38
C TRP A 530 6.35 -17.97 -9.86
N LYS A 531 7.44 -18.47 -10.46
CA LYS A 531 8.82 -18.14 -10.02
C LYS A 531 9.30 -16.73 -10.35
N ASN A 532 8.60 -16.00 -11.22
CA ASN A 532 9.01 -14.67 -11.68
C ASN A 532 7.86 -13.66 -11.57
N ASP A 533 7.82 -12.90 -10.48
CA ASP A 533 6.88 -11.79 -10.29
C ASP A 533 7.37 -10.44 -10.85
N GLY A 534 8.52 -10.42 -11.54
CA GLY A 534 9.09 -9.23 -12.14
C GLY A 534 9.89 -8.32 -11.21
N PHE A 535 9.90 -8.57 -9.90
CA PHE A 535 10.66 -7.78 -8.93
C PHE A 535 12.15 -8.14 -8.96
N VAL A 536 12.99 -7.15 -8.64
CA VAL A 536 14.45 -7.30 -8.59
C VAL A 536 15.01 -6.79 -7.26
N LYS A 537 16.07 -7.44 -6.77
CA LYS A 537 16.79 -7.02 -5.57
C LYS A 537 17.72 -5.86 -5.85
N THR A 538 17.65 -4.84 -5.02
CA THR A 538 18.53 -3.67 -5.04
C THR A 538 19.20 -3.50 -3.68
N LYS A 539 20.44 -2.99 -3.67
CA LYS A 539 21.17 -2.77 -2.41
C LYS A 539 20.50 -1.75 -1.49
N GLN A 540 19.83 -0.74 -2.07
CA GLN A 540 19.30 0.40 -1.33
C GLN A 540 17.83 0.25 -0.94
N PHE A 541 17.01 -0.44 -1.74
CA PHE A 541 15.56 -0.50 -1.55
C PHE A 541 15.04 -1.91 -1.27
N GLY A 542 15.91 -2.92 -1.28
CA GLY A 542 15.50 -4.32 -1.22
C GLY A 542 14.84 -4.73 -2.54
N ARG A 543 13.79 -5.56 -2.45
CA ARG A 543 13.10 -6.14 -3.60
C ARG A 543 12.01 -5.17 -4.11
N ILE A 544 12.15 -4.70 -5.34
CA ILE A 544 11.24 -3.70 -5.94
C ILE A 544 10.80 -4.10 -7.35
N ASP A 545 9.61 -3.67 -7.77
CA ASP A 545 9.16 -3.78 -9.17
C ASP A 545 9.80 -2.66 -10.01
N LEU A 546 11.09 -2.82 -10.32
CA LEU A 546 11.89 -1.80 -11.00
C LEU A 546 11.34 -1.48 -12.40
N ASN A 547 10.83 -2.52 -13.10
CA ASN A 547 10.44 -2.46 -14.50
C ASN A 547 8.92 -2.37 -14.70
N HIS A 548 8.13 -2.21 -13.64
CA HIS A 548 6.67 -2.04 -13.70
C HIS A 548 5.93 -3.19 -14.37
N ARG A 549 6.37 -4.43 -14.11
CA ARG A 549 5.78 -5.63 -14.72
C ARG A 549 4.78 -6.33 -13.81
N TRP A 550 4.70 -5.95 -12.54
CA TRP A 550 3.90 -6.69 -11.57
C TRP A 550 2.42 -6.76 -11.97
N GLU A 551 1.82 -5.67 -12.43
CA GLU A 551 0.38 -5.66 -12.75
C GLU A 551 0.04 -6.63 -13.89
N GLU A 552 0.84 -6.63 -14.96
CA GLU A 552 0.69 -7.54 -16.10
C GLU A 552 0.88 -9.00 -15.67
N ILE A 553 1.94 -9.28 -14.91
CA ILE A 553 2.24 -10.63 -14.41
C ILE A 553 1.13 -11.13 -13.48
N ARG A 554 0.72 -10.30 -12.52
CA ARG A 554 -0.38 -10.57 -11.57
C ARG A 554 -1.66 -10.91 -12.31
N ASP A 555 -2.04 -10.10 -13.30
CA ASP A 555 -3.30 -10.29 -14.01
C ASP A 555 -3.28 -11.59 -14.82
N THR A 556 -2.15 -11.90 -15.47
CA THR A 556 -1.91 -13.19 -16.14
C THR A 556 -2.04 -14.37 -15.17
N TRP A 557 -1.41 -14.28 -13.99
CA TRP A 557 -1.48 -15.32 -12.96
C TRP A 557 -2.89 -15.54 -12.45
N VAL A 558 -3.60 -14.45 -12.13
CA VAL A 558 -4.97 -14.51 -11.60
C VAL A 558 -5.93 -15.06 -12.66
N GLU A 559 -5.79 -14.67 -13.93
CA GLU A 559 -6.61 -15.17 -15.03
C GLU A 559 -6.39 -16.68 -15.23
N ALA A 560 -5.13 -17.12 -15.37
CA ALA A 560 -4.80 -18.54 -15.54
C ALA A 560 -5.34 -19.41 -14.39
N PHE A 561 -5.21 -18.93 -13.15
CA PHE A 561 -5.74 -19.62 -11.97
C PHE A 561 -7.28 -19.70 -11.98
N ARG A 562 -7.98 -18.60 -12.31
CA ARG A 562 -9.45 -18.54 -12.32
C ARG A 562 -10.05 -19.43 -13.41
N ASN A 563 -9.43 -19.45 -14.59
CA ASN A 563 -9.85 -20.28 -15.72
C ASN A 563 -9.39 -21.73 -15.60
N ARG A 564 -8.43 -22.01 -14.71
CA ARG A 564 -7.77 -23.32 -14.56
C ARG A 564 -7.04 -23.75 -15.83
N ASP A 565 -6.38 -22.80 -16.48
CA ASP A 565 -5.65 -23.00 -17.72
C ASP A 565 -4.41 -23.89 -17.49
N GLU A 566 -4.10 -24.75 -18.45
CA GLU A 566 -2.84 -25.51 -18.49
C GLU A 566 -1.95 -24.89 -19.56
N ILE A 567 -0.94 -24.14 -19.11
CA ILE A 567 -0.07 -23.34 -19.96
C ILE A 567 1.35 -23.87 -19.80
N ALA A 568 1.97 -24.32 -20.89
CA ALA A 568 3.34 -24.81 -20.88
C ALA A 568 4.29 -23.78 -20.23
N GLY A 569 5.11 -24.23 -19.27
CA GLY A 569 6.01 -23.35 -18.52
C GLY A 569 5.37 -22.51 -17.40
N LEU A 570 4.04 -22.52 -17.26
CA LEU A 570 3.33 -21.70 -16.27
C LEU A 570 2.38 -22.49 -15.37
N SER A 571 1.67 -23.49 -15.88
CA SER A 571 0.67 -24.22 -15.10
C SER A 571 0.33 -25.62 -15.62
N VAL A 572 -0.11 -26.49 -14.72
CA VAL A 572 -0.53 -27.88 -15.01
C VAL A 572 -1.63 -28.33 -14.04
N LYS A 573 -2.46 -29.31 -14.44
CA LYS A 573 -3.45 -29.92 -13.53
C LYS A 573 -3.15 -31.39 -13.29
N GLN A 574 -3.15 -31.77 -12.01
CA GLN A 574 -2.90 -33.15 -11.61
C GLN A 574 -3.85 -33.59 -10.49
N LYS A 575 -4.26 -34.87 -10.53
CA LYS A 575 -4.97 -35.48 -9.40
C LYS A 575 -3.92 -35.96 -8.40
N VAL A 576 -4.05 -35.52 -7.15
CA VAL A 576 -3.06 -35.76 -6.09
C VAL A 576 -3.73 -36.31 -4.83
N THR A 577 -2.90 -36.92 -4.00
CA THR A 577 -3.20 -37.43 -2.66
C THR A 577 -2.27 -36.78 -1.65
N SER A 578 -2.39 -37.11 -0.36
CA SER A 578 -1.47 -36.63 0.69
C SER A 578 -0.04 -37.14 0.53
N ALA A 579 0.17 -38.26 -0.16
CA ALA A 579 1.49 -38.84 -0.38
C ALA A 579 2.27 -38.16 -1.52
N ASP A 580 1.58 -37.41 -2.38
CA ASP A 580 2.18 -36.75 -3.53
C ASP A 580 2.84 -35.40 -3.17
N GLU A 581 3.73 -34.92 -4.04
CA GLU A 581 4.30 -33.58 -3.96
C GLU A 581 3.32 -32.56 -4.53
N TRP A 582 2.94 -31.54 -3.74
CA TRP A 582 1.97 -30.54 -4.19
C TRP A 582 2.65 -29.33 -4.86
N CYS A 583 3.50 -29.55 -5.85
CA CYS A 583 4.19 -28.47 -6.58
C CYS A 583 4.06 -28.64 -8.10
N ALA A 584 4.17 -27.54 -8.85
CA ALA A 584 4.06 -27.58 -10.31
C ALA A 584 5.23 -28.33 -10.94
N GLU A 585 6.41 -28.18 -10.36
CA GLU A 585 7.69 -28.74 -10.80
C GLU A 585 7.66 -30.26 -10.94
N ALA A 586 6.87 -30.96 -10.12
CA ALA A 586 6.72 -32.41 -10.16
C ALA A 586 5.91 -32.92 -11.38
N TYR A 587 5.12 -32.06 -12.03
CA TYR A 587 4.14 -32.47 -13.05
C TYR A 587 4.26 -31.74 -14.37
N MET A 588 5.03 -30.66 -14.42
CA MET A 588 5.25 -29.90 -15.64
C MET A 588 6.11 -30.68 -16.63
N THR A 589 5.76 -30.58 -17.91
CA THR A 589 6.64 -30.97 -19.00
C THR A 589 7.59 -29.82 -19.30
N THR A 590 8.89 -30.07 -19.17
CA THR A 590 9.92 -29.08 -19.50
C THR A 590 9.96 -28.87 -21.01
N ASP A 591 9.65 -27.65 -21.46
CA ASP A 591 9.75 -27.28 -22.86
C ASP A 591 11.19 -26.87 -23.19
N TYR A 592 11.94 -27.77 -23.82
CA TYR A 592 13.32 -27.52 -24.25
C TYR A 592 13.42 -26.77 -25.58
N SER A 593 12.30 -26.44 -26.24
CA SER A 593 12.32 -25.84 -27.59
C SER A 593 12.90 -24.43 -27.64
N ASN A 594 12.90 -23.71 -26.51
CA ASN A 594 13.41 -22.35 -26.39
C ASN A 594 14.84 -22.28 -25.82
N LEU A 595 15.46 -23.41 -25.45
CA LEU A 595 16.84 -23.45 -24.97
C LEU A 595 17.81 -23.26 -26.14
N THR A 596 18.60 -22.20 -26.06
CA THR A 596 19.59 -21.84 -27.07
C THR A 596 21.01 -22.14 -26.60
N PHE A 597 21.98 -22.09 -27.53
CA PHE A 597 23.39 -22.16 -27.17
C PHE A 597 23.81 -20.98 -26.28
N ASP A 598 23.18 -19.82 -26.44
CA ASP A 598 23.48 -18.63 -25.64
C ASP A 598 23.08 -18.83 -24.17
N ASP A 599 21.97 -19.52 -23.90
CA ASP A 599 21.56 -19.89 -22.54
C ASP A 599 22.58 -20.82 -21.88
N PHE A 600 23.10 -21.79 -22.64
CA PHE A 600 24.16 -22.69 -22.17
C PHE A 600 25.48 -21.93 -21.92
N ASP A 601 25.91 -21.08 -22.85
CA ASP A 601 27.12 -20.26 -22.68
C ASP A 601 27.01 -19.33 -21.48
N MET A 602 25.84 -18.72 -21.27
CA MET A 602 25.56 -17.87 -20.10
C MET A 602 25.66 -18.64 -18.79
N GLU A 603 25.08 -19.85 -18.71
CA GLU A 603 25.19 -20.67 -17.49
C GLU A 603 26.62 -21.15 -17.22
N ILE A 604 27.38 -21.50 -18.26
CA ILE A 604 28.80 -21.84 -18.10
C ILE A 604 29.59 -20.63 -17.60
N ARG A 605 29.34 -19.43 -18.13
CA ARG A 605 29.96 -18.19 -17.64
C ARG A 605 29.60 -17.90 -16.20
N ASN A 606 28.33 -18.05 -15.83
CA ASN A 606 27.86 -17.87 -14.45
C ASN A 606 28.55 -18.85 -13.50
N TYR A 607 28.65 -20.12 -13.90
CA TYR A 607 29.35 -21.15 -13.13
C TYR A 607 30.85 -20.84 -12.96
N ILE A 608 31.54 -20.47 -14.05
CA ILE A 608 32.96 -20.09 -13.99
C ILE A 608 33.16 -18.87 -13.08
N MET A 609 32.29 -17.86 -13.20
CA MET A 609 32.34 -16.66 -12.38
C MET A 609 32.07 -16.96 -10.91
N PHE A 610 31.11 -17.82 -10.59
CA PHE A 610 30.86 -18.33 -9.24
C PHE A 610 32.08 -19.08 -8.67
N ARG A 611 32.71 -19.96 -9.46
CA ARG A 611 33.92 -20.66 -9.07
C ARG A 611 35.05 -19.67 -8.78
N PHE A 612 35.24 -18.68 -9.65
CA PHE A 612 36.27 -17.65 -9.50
C PHE A 612 36.05 -16.82 -8.22
N MET A 613 34.83 -16.34 -8.00
CA MET A 613 34.42 -15.58 -6.80
C MET A 613 34.67 -16.36 -5.49
N ASN A 614 34.48 -17.68 -5.51
CA ASN A 614 34.71 -18.53 -4.33
C ASN A 614 36.17 -18.99 -4.15
N THR A 615 37.03 -18.77 -5.15
CA THR A 615 38.49 -19.03 -5.05
C THR A 615 39.29 -17.81 -4.64
N LEU A 616 38.68 -16.62 -4.59
CA LEU A 616 39.33 -15.44 -4.04
C LEU A 616 39.48 -15.61 -2.52
N PRO A 617 40.68 -15.43 -1.94
CA PRO A 617 40.84 -15.45 -0.49
C PRO A 617 39.94 -14.37 0.10
N LYS A 618 39.11 -14.75 1.08
CA LYS A 618 38.44 -13.77 1.94
C LYS A 618 39.56 -12.99 2.62
N GLU A 619 39.74 -11.73 2.24
CA GLU A 619 40.64 -10.85 2.97
C GLU A 619 40.25 -10.88 4.45
N ILE A 620 41.29 -11.05 5.26
CA ILE A 620 41.26 -11.08 6.71
C ILE A 620 40.89 -9.67 7.15
N GLU A 621 39.67 -9.47 7.64
CA GLU A 621 39.34 -8.31 8.48
C GLU A 621 39.80 -8.63 9.91
N ASP A 622 41.08 -8.33 10.18
CA ASP A 622 41.60 -8.03 11.51
C ASP A 622 42.31 -6.66 11.41
N ASP A 623 41.61 -5.61 11.87
CA ASP A 623 42.13 -4.53 12.75
C ASP A 623 41.00 -3.55 13.14
#